data_AF-A0A9X3SDH6-F1
#
_entry.id   AF-A0A9X3SDH6-F1
#
_cell.length_a   1.000
_cell.length_b   1.000
_cell.length_c   1.000
_cell.angle_alpha   90.00
_cell.angle_beta   90.00
_cell.angle_gamma   90.00
#
_symmetry.space_group_name_H-M   'P 1'
#
loop_
_entity.id
_entity.type
_entity.pdbx_description
1 polymer ?
#
loop_
_entity_poly.entity_id
_entity_poly.type
_entity_poly.pdbx_seq_one_letter_code
_entity_poly.pdbx_strand_id
1 'polypeptide(L)'
;MSVVEAIPAGRPGAHEQIRVASVPAGHVYVRHLSDPDGDDRVVRLPDIPPADGRIVPGGWWPPAMLDAAWICANHHTFDVFHVHFGFDAKTPQELTDVVHALAAVDVPLIVTVHDLRNPHHPEPELHDAQLGVLVEHAAAVLTLTPGAADEIARRWDRHATVLAHPHVVDWETMARPRPVHEGFVVGLHAKSLRANMDVLGVARVAAHAVGALPGARLQLNVHREVFEPGNHFYDPETGTALRALAAEHAAVELHEHDFFSDDELWNYLASLDVSVLPYRFGTHSGWLEACVDLGTAVIAPTCGFYADQQPIHSYAHDEHGLDETSLTSAIRAAHRHRPALRTAITERREQRRALSAAHEAVYRRVLR
;
A
#
# COMPACT_ATOMS: atom_id res chain seq x y z
N MET A 1 -30.95 -20.94 -30.43
CA MET A 1 -30.40 -22.23 -29.97
C MET A 1 -28.98 -22.35 -30.49
N SER A 2 -28.00 -22.04 -29.66
CA SER A 2 -26.63 -22.48 -29.84
C SER A 2 -26.10 -22.81 -28.45
N VAL A 3 -25.56 -24.01 -28.32
CA VAL A 3 -25.33 -24.75 -27.09
C VAL A 3 -24.08 -24.20 -26.39
N VAL A 4 -24.22 -23.87 -25.11
CA VAL A 4 -23.13 -23.58 -24.19
C VAL A 4 -22.59 -24.93 -23.74
N GLU A 5 -21.34 -25.25 -24.09
CA GLU A 5 -20.65 -26.45 -23.60
C GLU A 5 -20.34 -26.30 -22.10
N ALA A 6 -20.85 -27.23 -21.31
CA ALA A 6 -20.56 -27.37 -19.89
C ALA A 6 -19.21 -28.06 -19.70
N ILE A 7 -18.35 -27.47 -18.87
CA ILE A 7 -17.07 -28.06 -18.44
C ILE A 7 -17.38 -29.11 -17.35
N PRO A 8 -16.87 -30.35 -17.45
CA PRO A 8 -17.21 -31.42 -16.51
C PRO A 8 -16.51 -31.26 -15.16
N ALA A 9 -17.21 -31.64 -14.10
CA ALA A 9 -16.66 -31.71 -12.73
C ALA A 9 -15.75 -32.94 -12.56
N GLY A 10 -14.53 -32.72 -12.07
CA GLY A 10 -13.62 -33.80 -11.67
C GLY A 10 -12.59 -33.36 -10.62
N ARG A 11 -12.35 -34.22 -9.63
CA ARG A 11 -11.11 -34.32 -8.82
C ARG A 11 -10.79 -35.83 -8.70
N PRO A 12 -9.53 -36.28 -8.52
CA PRO A 12 -8.34 -35.53 -8.11
C PRO A 12 -7.11 -35.70 -9.05
N GLY A 13 -6.45 -34.59 -9.34
CA GLY A 13 -5.13 -34.49 -9.97
C GLY A 13 -4.63 -33.07 -9.74
N ALA A 14 -3.31 -32.86 -9.62
CA ALA A 14 -2.73 -31.53 -9.38
C ALA A 14 -3.43 -30.46 -10.22
N HIS A 15 -4.06 -29.47 -9.56
CA HIS A 15 -4.79 -28.39 -10.24
C HIS A 15 -3.91 -27.81 -11.36
N GLU A 16 -4.29 -28.05 -12.62
CA GLU A 16 -3.52 -27.60 -13.78
C GLU A 16 -3.47 -26.06 -13.83
N GLN A 17 -4.56 -25.44 -13.35
CA GLN A 17 -4.72 -24.04 -12.95
C GLN A 17 -5.43 -23.94 -11.60
N ILE A 18 -5.06 -22.93 -10.80
CA ILE A 18 -5.70 -22.57 -9.52
C ILE A 18 -6.48 -21.28 -9.73
N ARG A 19 -7.78 -21.29 -9.46
CA ARG A 19 -8.65 -20.12 -9.58
C ARG A 19 -8.72 -19.40 -8.23
N VAL A 20 -8.38 -18.11 -8.19
CA VAL A 20 -8.30 -17.34 -6.96
C VAL A 20 -9.27 -16.16 -7.02
N ALA A 21 -10.22 -16.13 -6.09
CA ALA A 21 -11.01 -14.93 -5.82
C ALA A 21 -10.14 -13.98 -4.97
N SER A 22 -9.41 -13.08 -5.64
CA SER A 22 -8.59 -12.06 -4.96
C SER A 22 -9.44 -10.83 -4.67
N VAL A 23 -9.38 -10.32 -3.45
CA VAL A 23 -10.21 -9.20 -3.00
C VAL A 23 -9.32 -8.00 -2.66
N PRO A 24 -9.24 -6.99 -3.54
CA PRO A 24 -9.59 -6.98 -4.98
C PRO A 24 -8.46 -7.50 -5.89
N ALA A 25 -8.82 -8.01 -7.07
CA ALA A 25 -7.88 -8.50 -8.08
C ALA A 25 -7.22 -7.38 -8.90
N GLY A 26 -7.92 -6.27 -9.11
CA GLY A 26 -7.48 -5.16 -9.95
C GLY A 26 -6.44 -4.26 -9.28
N HIS A 27 -6.28 -4.33 -7.95
CA HIS A 27 -5.32 -3.48 -7.25
C HIS A 27 -3.89 -3.77 -7.74
N VAL A 28 -3.08 -2.72 -7.91
CA VAL A 28 -1.74 -2.84 -8.53
C VAL A 28 -0.85 -3.88 -7.83
N TYR A 29 -0.88 -3.92 -6.49
CA TYR A 29 -0.20 -4.96 -5.71
C TYR A 29 -0.60 -6.37 -6.17
N VAL A 30 -1.90 -6.64 -6.27
CA VAL A 30 -2.45 -7.96 -6.56
C VAL A 30 -2.19 -8.37 -8.00
N ARG A 31 -2.29 -7.43 -8.95
CA ARG A 31 -1.89 -7.64 -10.34
C ARG A 31 -0.41 -8.01 -10.46
N HIS A 32 0.44 -7.42 -9.63
CA HIS A 32 1.87 -7.69 -9.61
C HIS A 32 2.26 -8.95 -8.81
N LEU A 33 1.28 -9.74 -8.35
CA LEU A 33 1.52 -11.10 -7.84
C LEU A 33 1.50 -12.17 -8.94
N SER A 34 1.12 -11.82 -10.16
CA SER A 34 1.22 -12.71 -11.31
C SER A 34 2.58 -12.63 -11.97
N ASP A 35 3.01 -13.73 -12.57
CA ASP A 35 4.26 -13.79 -13.33
C ASP A 35 4.23 -12.74 -14.45
N PRO A 36 5.28 -11.92 -14.61
CA PRO A 36 5.29 -10.85 -15.61
C PRO A 36 5.25 -11.36 -17.06
N ASP A 37 5.57 -12.63 -17.30
CA ASP A 37 5.57 -13.28 -18.61
C ASP A 37 4.37 -14.23 -18.79
N GLY A 38 3.47 -14.31 -17.80
CA GLY A 38 2.25 -15.12 -17.85
C GLY A 38 2.48 -16.63 -17.67
N ASP A 39 3.65 -17.04 -17.19
CA ASP A 39 4.01 -18.45 -16.93
C ASP A 39 3.67 -18.88 -15.49
N ASP A 40 2.52 -18.46 -14.97
CA ASP A 40 1.98 -18.94 -13.70
C ASP A 40 0.71 -19.78 -13.91
N ARG A 41 0.37 -20.60 -12.92
CA ARG A 41 -0.85 -21.42 -12.96
C ARG A 41 -2.00 -20.78 -12.20
N VAL A 42 -1.94 -19.49 -11.90
CA VAL A 42 -2.90 -18.83 -11.02
C VAL A 42 -3.78 -17.88 -11.80
N VAL A 43 -5.05 -18.25 -11.97
CA VAL A 43 -6.05 -17.41 -12.61
C VAL A 43 -6.82 -16.64 -11.54
N ARG A 44 -6.70 -15.31 -11.54
CA ARG A 44 -7.47 -14.44 -10.64
C ARG A 44 -8.79 -14.04 -11.28
N LEU A 45 -9.86 -14.18 -10.52
CA LEU A 45 -11.19 -13.75 -10.96
C LEU A 45 -11.20 -12.21 -11.11
N PRO A 46 -11.91 -11.66 -12.12
CA PRO A 46 -12.07 -10.23 -12.25
C PRO A 46 -12.90 -9.66 -11.09
N ASP A 47 -12.61 -8.42 -10.70
CA ASP A 47 -13.41 -7.74 -9.69
C ASP A 47 -14.85 -7.52 -10.17
N ILE A 48 -15.80 -7.70 -9.24
CA ILE A 48 -17.22 -7.46 -9.47
C ILE A 48 -17.61 -6.18 -8.73
N PRO A 49 -18.05 -5.13 -9.44
CA PRO A 49 -18.57 -3.92 -8.81
C PRO A 49 -19.78 -4.23 -7.93
N PRO A 50 -19.97 -3.50 -6.81
CA PRO A 50 -21.15 -3.65 -5.98
C PRO A 50 -22.40 -3.24 -6.76
N ALA A 51 -23.51 -3.94 -6.50
CA ALA A 51 -24.78 -3.74 -7.22
C ALA A 51 -25.39 -2.34 -7.02
N ASP A 52 -25.03 -1.66 -5.93
CA ASP A 52 -25.47 -0.30 -5.60
C ASP A 52 -24.73 0.80 -6.39
N GLY A 53 -23.72 0.44 -7.18
CA GLY A 53 -22.94 1.37 -8.00
C GLY A 53 -22.15 2.40 -7.19
N ARG A 54 -21.94 2.17 -5.89
CA ARG A 54 -21.22 3.13 -5.04
C ARG A 54 -19.79 3.33 -5.54
N ILE A 55 -19.38 4.59 -5.62
CA ILE A 55 -18.00 4.98 -5.92
C ILE A 55 -17.43 5.57 -4.62
N VAL A 56 -16.39 4.93 -4.07
CA VAL A 56 -15.63 5.49 -2.95
C VAL A 56 -14.42 6.27 -3.48
N PRO A 57 -13.95 7.32 -2.79
CA PRO A 57 -12.74 8.05 -3.17
C PRO A 57 -11.55 7.10 -3.33
N GLY A 58 -10.86 7.17 -4.47
CA GLY A 58 -9.80 6.21 -4.84
C GLY A 58 -10.29 4.99 -5.65
N GLY A 59 -11.60 4.86 -5.86
CA GLY A 59 -12.20 3.93 -6.84
C GLY A 59 -12.30 2.46 -6.42
N TRP A 60 -11.90 2.10 -5.19
CA TRP A 60 -11.89 0.72 -4.73
C TRP A 60 -13.03 0.44 -3.74
N TRP A 61 -14.14 -0.07 -4.23
CA TRP A 61 -15.18 -0.69 -3.41
C TRP A 61 -14.71 -2.03 -2.84
N PRO A 62 -15.22 -2.51 -1.68
CA PRO A 62 -15.17 -3.93 -1.39
C PRO A 62 -15.77 -4.68 -2.60
N PRO A 63 -15.01 -5.55 -3.28
CA PRO A 63 -15.56 -6.36 -4.36
C PRO A 63 -16.83 -7.07 -3.88
N ALA A 64 -17.84 -7.19 -4.75
CA ALA A 64 -19.05 -7.94 -4.43
C ALA A 64 -18.76 -9.40 -4.00
N MET A 65 -17.55 -9.89 -4.29
CA MET A 65 -17.03 -11.17 -3.83
C MET A 65 -16.90 -11.27 -2.30
N LEU A 66 -16.64 -10.16 -1.58
CA LEU A 66 -16.53 -10.12 -0.13
C LEU A 66 -17.92 -10.05 0.52
N ASP A 67 -18.74 -11.06 0.25
CA ASP A 67 -20.11 -11.18 0.70
C ASP A 67 -20.51 -12.66 0.84
N ALA A 68 -21.12 -13.02 1.96
CA ALA A 68 -21.48 -14.40 2.26
C ALA A 68 -22.46 -15.01 1.24
N ALA A 69 -23.45 -14.24 0.76
CA ALA A 69 -24.42 -14.73 -0.21
C ALA A 69 -23.77 -14.94 -1.58
N TRP A 70 -22.87 -14.03 -1.98
CA TRP A 70 -22.09 -14.20 -3.21
C TRP A 70 -21.22 -15.46 -3.16
N ILE A 71 -20.52 -15.69 -2.04
CA ILE A 71 -19.67 -16.87 -1.83
C ILE A 71 -20.50 -18.15 -1.97
N CYS A 72 -21.62 -18.26 -1.24
CA CYS A 72 -22.51 -19.41 -1.32
C CYS A 72 -22.95 -19.70 -2.77
N ALA A 73 -23.32 -18.66 -3.53
CA ALA A 73 -23.77 -18.81 -4.91
C ALA A 73 -22.64 -19.15 -5.91
N ASN A 74 -21.41 -18.72 -5.66
CA ASN A 74 -20.32 -18.74 -6.65
C ASN A 74 -19.12 -19.60 -6.27
N HIS A 75 -19.11 -20.29 -5.12
CA HIS A 75 -17.97 -21.08 -4.63
C HIS A 75 -17.39 -22.07 -5.64
N HIS A 76 -18.20 -22.60 -6.57
CA HIS A 76 -17.74 -23.50 -7.63
C HIS A 76 -16.83 -22.83 -8.69
N THR A 77 -16.76 -21.50 -8.71
CA THR A 77 -16.01 -20.69 -9.69
C THR A 77 -14.57 -20.39 -9.28
N PHE A 78 -14.20 -20.61 -8.01
CA PHE A 78 -12.86 -20.39 -7.48
C PHE A 78 -12.43 -21.54 -6.56
N ASP A 79 -11.13 -21.70 -6.38
CA ASP A 79 -10.54 -22.72 -5.52
C ASP A 79 -10.03 -22.14 -4.20
N VAL A 80 -9.61 -20.86 -4.19
CA VAL A 80 -9.08 -20.15 -3.01
C VAL A 80 -9.67 -18.74 -2.95
N PHE A 81 -9.93 -18.26 -1.74
CA PHE A 81 -10.37 -16.88 -1.48
C PHE A 81 -9.24 -16.12 -0.79
N HIS A 82 -8.69 -15.08 -1.44
CA HIS A 82 -7.52 -14.34 -0.94
C HIS A 82 -7.86 -12.86 -0.71
N VAL A 83 -7.96 -12.47 0.56
CA VAL A 83 -8.25 -11.09 0.97
C VAL A 83 -6.96 -10.28 1.07
N HIS A 84 -6.94 -9.12 0.42
CA HIS A 84 -5.87 -8.13 0.51
C HIS A 84 -6.37 -6.79 1.05
N PHE A 85 -7.45 -6.23 0.48
CA PHE A 85 -7.95 -4.89 0.81
C PHE A 85 -9.48 -4.84 0.77
N GLY A 86 -10.07 -3.71 1.18
CA GLY A 86 -11.50 -3.42 1.06
C GLY A 86 -12.35 -4.03 2.17
N PHE A 87 -11.79 -4.88 3.03
CA PHE A 87 -12.49 -5.43 4.19
C PHE A 87 -12.76 -4.38 5.28
N ASP A 88 -12.06 -3.25 5.24
CA ASP A 88 -12.25 -2.08 6.11
C ASP A 88 -13.65 -1.45 5.96
N ALA A 89 -14.32 -1.68 4.82
CA ALA A 89 -15.70 -1.29 4.57
C ALA A 89 -16.75 -2.27 5.15
N LYS A 90 -16.33 -3.35 5.81
CA LYS A 90 -17.20 -4.38 6.38
C LYS A 90 -17.17 -4.36 7.90
N THR A 91 -18.29 -4.59 8.55
CA THR A 91 -18.31 -4.83 9.99
C THR A 91 -17.65 -6.18 10.34
N PRO A 92 -17.12 -6.37 11.57
CA PRO A 92 -16.62 -7.67 12.01
C PRO A 92 -17.65 -8.80 11.89
N GLN A 93 -18.93 -8.50 12.08
CA GLN A 93 -20.01 -9.48 11.89
C GLN A 93 -20.15 -9.89 10.42
N GLU A 94 -20.14 -8.95 9.47
CA GLU A 94 -20.18 -9.28 8.04
C GLU A 94 -18.97 -10.12 7.61
N LEU A 95 -17.79 -9.82 8.15
CA LEU A 95 -16.60 -10.65 7.91
C LEU A 95 -16.74 -12.04 8.55
N THR A 96 -17.38 -12.14 9.72
CA THR A 96 -17.69 -13.42 10.37
C THR A 96 -18.61 -14.26 9.49
N ASP A 97 -19.63 -13.64 8.88
CA ASP A 97 -20.53 -14.32 7.95
C ASP A 97 -19.80 -14.79 6.69
N VAL A 98 -18.87 -13.99 6.18
CA VAL A 98 -18.00 -14.36 5.04
C VAL A 98 -17.12 -15.57 5.37
N VAL A 99 -16.43 -15.58 6.51
CA VAL A 99 -15.54 -16.71 6.87
C VAL A 99 -16.35 -17.98 7.12
N HIS A 100 -17.54 -17.88 7.73
CA HIS A 100 -18.45 -19.02 7.89
C HIS A 100 -18.97 -19.53 6.55
N ALA A 101 -19.30 -18.65 5.61
CA ALA A 101 -19.73 -19.05 4.27
C ALA A 101 -18.62 -19.82 3.53
N LEU A 102 -17.36 -19.36 3.60
CA LEU A 102 -16.20 -20.05 3.02
C LEU A 102 -15.97 -21.42 3.65
N ALA A 103 -16.06 -21.51 4.97
CA ALA A 103 -15.93 -22.77 5.69
C ALA A 103 -17.05 -23.77 5.32
N ALA A 104 -18.28 -23.31 5.14
CA ALA A 104 -19.43 -24.16 4.80
C ALA A 104 -19.34 -24.78 3.39
N VAL A 105 -18.55 -24.18 2.50
CA VAL A 105 -18.33 -24.64 1.11
C VAL A 105 -16.91 -25.20 0.89
N ASP A 106 -16.16 -25.44 1.98
CA ASP A 106 -14.80 -25.98 1.98
C ASP A 106 -13.81 -25.19 1.10
N VAL A 107 -13.94 -23.85 1.03
CA VAL A 107 -12.97 -23.00 0.33
C VAL A 107 -12.00 -22.34 1.33
N PRO A 108 -10.68 -22.55 1.18
CA PRO A 108 -9.71 -21.95 2.09
C PRO A 108 -9.63 -20.43 1.93
N LEU A 109 -9.67 -19.74 3.08
CA LEU A 109 -9.38 -18.32 3.21
C LEU A 109 -7.87 -18.09 3.33
N ILE A 110 -7.35 -17.11 2.61
CA ILE A 110 -6.02 -16.55 2.80
C ILE A 110 -6.16 -15.05 3.03
N VAL A 111 -5.34 -14.50 3.92
CA VAL A 111 -5.24 -13.05 4.12
C VAL A 111 -3.81 -12.59 3.99
N THR A 112 -3.58 -11.55 3.18
CA THR A 112 -2.33 -10.78 3.24
C THR A 112 -2.58 -9.56 4.12
N VAL A 113 -1.90 -9.49 5.25
CA VAL A 113 -1.94 -8.37 6.18
C VAL A 113 -1.02 -7.26 5.68
N HIS A 114 -1.60 -6.29 4.98
CA HIS A 114 -0.91 -5.09 4.53
C HIS A 114 -0.75 -4.06 5.64
N ASP A 115 -1.80 -3.89 6.45
CA ASP A 115 -1.84 -2.91 7.53
C ASP A 115 -2.19 -3.60 8.85
N LEU A 116 -1.28 -3.52 9.81
CA LEU A 116 -1.53 -3.82 11.23
C LEU A 116 -2.18 -2.63 11.95
N ARG A 117 -2.08 -1.44 11.36
CA ARG A 117 -2.83 -0.24 11.74
C ARG A 117 -3.29 0.47 10.47
N ASN A 118 -4.60 0.56 10.28
CA ASN A 118 -5.18 1.20 9.10
C ASN A 118 -4.80 2.69 9.04
N PRO A 119 -4.15 3.17 7.97
CA PRO A 119 -3.69 4.56 7.87
C PRO A 119 -4.83 5.59 7.72
N HIS A 120 -6.06 5.15 7.47
CA HIS A 120 -7.23 5.98 7.30
C HIS A 120 -8.07 6.13 8.57
N HIS A 121 -7.90 5.25 9.55
CA HIS A 121 -8.71 5.25 10.76
C HIS A 121 -7.99 6.02 11.89
N PRO A 122 -8.68 6.97 12.55
CA PRO A 122 -8.10 7.64 13.71
C PRO A 122 -7.86 6.66 14.86
N GLU A 123 -8.79 5.73 15.08
CA GLU A 123 -8.75 4.75 16.17
C GLU A 123 -8.51 3.31 15.65
N PRO A 124 -7.85 2.42 16.42
CA PRO A 124 -7.49 1.09 15.95
C PRO A 124 -8.64 0.06 15.98
N GLU A 125 -9.62 0.22 16.87
CA GLU A 125 -10.40 -0.92 17.38
C GLU A 125 -11.20 -1.62 16.28
N LEU A 126 -11.79 -0.85 15.37
CA LEU A 126 -12.56 -1.41 14.26
C LEU A 126 -11.66 -2.25 13.33
N HIS A 127 -10.48 -1.74 12.99
CA HIS A 127 -9.54 -2.45 12.13
C HIS A 127 -8.99 -3.69 12.81
N ASP A 128 -8.65 -3.60 14.09
CA ASP A 128 -8.17 -4.74 14.87
C ASP A 128 -9.23 -5.85 14.95
N ALA A 129 -10.50 -5.49 15.16
CA ALA A 129 -11.61 -6.44 15.18
C ALA A 129 -11.84 -7.08 13.80
N GLN A 130 -11.80 -6.30 12.73
CA GLN A 130 -11.93 -6.81 11.35
C GLN A 130 -10.79 -7.77 10.99
N LEU A 131 -9.55 -7.35 11.26
CA LEU A 131 -8.35 -8.13 10.95
C LEU A 131 -8.29 -9.40 11.80
N GLY A 132 -8.69 -9.34 13.07
CA GLY A 132 -8.77 -10.51 13.95
C GLY A 132 -9.64 -11.61 13.37
N VAL A 133 -10.85 -11.29 12.90
CA VAL A 133 -11.75 -12.26 12.24
C VAL A 133 -11.05 -12.96 11.07
N LEU A 134 -10.38 -12.21 10.20
CA LEU A 134 -9.71 -12.77 9.02
C LEU A 134 -8.49 -13.62 9.40
N VAL A 135 -7.63 -13.12 10.28
CA VAL A 135 -6.37 -13.78 10.67
C VAL A 135 -6.63 -15.09 11.44
N GLU A 136 -7.64 -15.11 12.30
CA GLU A 136 -8.03 -16.29 13.08
C GLU A 136 -8.56 -17.43 12.20
N HIS A 137 -9.33 -17.09 11.14
CA HIS A 137 -9.98 -18.09 10.28
C HIS A 137 -9.20 -18.42 8.99
N ALA A 138 -8.13 -17.69 8.68
CA ALA A 138 -7.36 -17.92 7.48
C ALA A 138 -6.55 -19.23 7.55
N ALA A 139 -6.63 -20.03 6.48
CA ALA A 139 -5.79 -21.20 6.26
C ALA A 139 -4.31 -20.84 6.06
N ALA A 140 -4.03 -19.63 5.55
CA ALA A 140 -2.70 -19.05 5.53
C ALA A 140 -2.75 -17.53 5.74
N VAL A 141 -1.79 -17.01 6.51
CA VAL A 141 -1.57 -15.59 6.72
C VAL A 141 -0.28 -15.18 6.03
N LEU A 142 -0.31 -14.10 5.29
CA LEU A 142 0.84 -13.49 4.62
C LEU A 142 1.04 -12.07 5.14
N THR A 143 2.27 -11.57 5.06
CA THR A 143 2.57 -10.15 5.26
C THR A 143 3.87 -9.80 4.50
N LEU A 144 4.29 -8.54 4.55
CA LEU A 144 5.31 -8.02 3.65
C LEU A 144 6.70 -7.93 4.29
N THR A 145 6.77 -7.90 5.62
CA THR A 145 8.01 -7.70 6.36
C THR A 145 8.13 -8.65 7.55
N PRO A 146 9.36 -8.99 7.99
CA PRO A 146 9.58 -9.78 9.19
C PRO A 146 8.98 -9.15 10.45
N GLY A 147 9.16 -7.83 10.67
CA GLY A 147 8.60 -7.19 11.85
C GLY A 147 7.08 -7.23 11.91
N ALA A 148 6.39 -7.10 10.76
CA ALA A 148 4.94 -7.30 10.71
C ALA A 148 4.54 -8.76 11.00
N ALA A 149 5.33 -9.74 10.57
CA ALA A 149 5.07 -11.15 10.85
C ALA A 149 5.22 -11.47 12.35
N ASP A 150 6.24 -10.90 13.00
CA ASP A 150 6.46 -11.02 14.44
C ASP A 150 5.28 -10.41 15.23
N GLU A 151 4.77 -9.26 14.78
CA GLU A 151 3.63 -8.61 15.40
C GLU A 151 2.33 -9.41 15.20
N ILE A 152 2.15 -10.05 14.04
CA ILE A 152 1.02 -10.98 13.81
C ILE A 152 1.11 -12.18 14.76
N ALA A 153 2.29 -12.78 14.88
CA ALA A 153 2.52 -13.90 15.80
C ALA A 153 2.23 -13.48 17.26
N ARG A 154 2.67 -12.28 17.66
CA ARG A 154 2.42 -11.74 19.00
C ARG A 154 0.95 -11.48 19.29
N ARG A 155 0.20 -10.94 18.33
CA ARG A 155 -1.21 -10.54 18.53
C ARG A 155 -2.19 -11.70 18.42
N TRP A 156 -1.96 -12.65 17.51
CA TRP A 156 -2.94 -13.69 17.17
C TRP A 156 -2.41 -15.13 17.31
N ASP A 157 -1.16 -15.34 17.71
CA ASP A 157 -0.51 -16.67 17.73
C ASP A 157 -0.59 -17.37 16.36
N ARG A 158 -0.43 -16.59 15.29
CA ARG A 158 -0.46 -17.04 13.89
C ARG A 158 0.89 -16.78 13.23
N HIS A 159 1.44 -17.79 12.56
CA HIS A 159 2.63 -17.61 11.73
C HIS A 159 2.25 -16.99 10.37
N ALA A 160 2.82 -15.83 10.05
CA ALA A 160 2.68 -15.18 8.75
C ALA A 160 3.85 -15.54 7.81
N THR A 161 3.55 -15.88 6.55
CA THR A 161 4.58 -16.01 5.51
C THR A 161 4.96 -14.61 5.02
N VAL A 162 6.25 -14.26 5.10
CA VAL A 162 6.76 -12.96 4.63
C VAL A 162 7.02 -13.02 3.13
N LEU A 163 6.28 -12.24 2.36
CA LEU A 163 6.47 -12.05 0.92
C LEU A 163 6.56 -10.55 0.63
N ALA A 164 7.73 -10.09 0.17
CA ALA A 164 8.01 -8.68 -0.05
C ALA A 164 7.00 -8.01 -0.99
N HIS A 165 6.81 -6.70 -0.82
CA HIS A 165 5.98 -5.91 -1.71
C HIS A 165 6.55 -5.95 -3.15
N PRO A 166 5.74 -6.24 -4.18
CA PRO A 166 6.20 -6.18 -5.56
C PRO A 166 6.52 -4.73 -5.97
N HIS A 167 7.18 -4.53 -7.10
CA HIS A 167 7.26 -3.20 -7.70
C HIS A 167 5.86 -2.56 -7.84
N VAL A 168 5.77 -1.24 -7.76
CA VAL A 168 4.54 -0.48 -7.94
C VAL A 168 4.47 0.10 -9.35
N VAL A 169 5.60 0.61 -9.83
CA VAL A 169 5.67 1.34 -11.09
C VAL A 169 5.83 0.37 -12.26
N ASP A 170 5.21 0.65 -13.40
CA ASP A 170 5.31 -0.19 -14.59
C ASP A 170 6.72 -0.15 -15.22
N TRP A 171 7.02 -1.15 -16.05
CA TRP A 171 8.34 -1.32 -16.65
C TRP A 171 8.75 -0.17 -17.57
N GLU A 172 7.81 0.41 -18.31
CA GLU A 172 8.08 1.49 -19.24
C GLU A 172 8.50 2.74 -18.45
N THR A 173 7.73 3.08 -17.42
CA THR A 173 8.02 4.21 -16.54
C THR A 173 9.32 4.00 -15.75
N MET A 174 9.57 2.78 -15.27
CA MET A 174 10.86 2.43 -14.64
C MET A 174 12.05 2.51 -15.61
N ALA A 175 11.84 2.39 -16.92
CA ALA A 175 12.91 2.54 -17.90
C ALA A 175 13.20 4.01 -18.24
N ARG A 176 12.29 4.94 -17.91
CA ARG A 176 12.46 6.36 -18.21
C ARG A 176 13.68 6.92 -17.43
N PRO A 177 14.52 7.76 -18.07
CA PRO A 177 15.57 8.48 -17.38
C PRO A 177 14.95 9.45 -16.38
N ARG A 178 15.61 9.62 -15.23
CA ARG A 178 15.18 10.60 -14.24
C ARG A 178 15.36 12.02 -14.80
N PRO A 179 14.44 12.95 -14.53
CA PRO A 179 14.63 14.36 -14.85
C PRO A 179 15.91 14.91 -14.22
N VAL A 180 16.67 15.69 -14.97
CA VAL A 180 17.83 16.42 -14.45
C VAL A 180 17.32 17.77 -13.90
N HIS A 181 17.67 18.09 -12.66
CA HIS A 181 17.37 19.38 -12.05
C HIS A 181 18.58 19.87 -11.24
N GLU A 182 18.62 21.18 -11.00
CA GLU A 182 19.60 21.78 -10.11
C GLU A 182 19.18 21.62 -8.65
N GLY A 183 20.17 21.56 -7.76
CA GLY A 183 19.95 21.56 -6.31
C GLY A 183 19.57 20.20 -5.71
N PHE A 184 18.89 20.24 -4.57
CA PHE A 184 18.40 19.07 -3.84
C PHE A 184 16.91 19.21 -3.49
N VAL A 185 16.07 18.31 -3.97
CA VAL A 185 14.61 18.39 -3.84
C VAL A 185 14.10 17.39 -2.82
N VAL A 186 13.62 17.90 -1.70
CA VAL A 186 12.94 17.13 -0.66
C VAL A 186 11.44 17.23 -0.92
N GLY A 187 10.77 16.12 -1.19
CA GLY A 187 9.32 16.08 -1.34
C GLY A 187 8.63 15.65 -0.05
N LEU A 188 7.57 16.35 0.34
CA LEU A 188 6.63 15.91 1.37
C LEU A 188 5.22 16.04 0.79
N HIS A 189 4.53 14.91 0.68
CA HIS A 189 3.20 14.85 0.08
C HIS A 189 2.13 14.63 1.15
N ALA A 190 1.42 15.71 1.50
CA ALA A 190 0.38 15.75 2.51
C ALA A 190 -0.93 15.07 2.07
N LYS A 191 -1.14 14.91 0.75
CA LYS A 191 -2.41 14.41 0.19
C LYS A 191 -3.57 15.25 0.75
N SER A 192 -4.63 14.59 1.20
CA SER A 192 -5.79 15.15 1.89
C SER A 192 -5.70 15.03 3.42
N LEU A 193 -4.48 15.12 3.98
CA LEU A 193 -4.22 15.05 5.44
C LEU A 193 -4.77 13.76 6.09
N ARG A 194 -4.25 12.60 5.65
CA ARG A 194 -4.69 11.30 6.20
C ARG A 194 -4.46 11.23 7.72
N ALA A 195 -5.33 10.49 8.41
CA ALA A 195 -5.31 10.34 9.87
C ALA A 195 -3.95 9.88 10.44
N ASN A 196 -3.18 9.12 9.65
CA ASN A 196 -1.87 8.64 10.04
C ASN A 196 -0.73 9.64 9.86
N MET A 197 -0.98 10.86 9.38
CA MET A 197 0.07 11.83 9.08
C MET A 197 0.13 12.95 10.14
N ASP A 198 1.34 13.31 10.58
CA ASP A 198 1.64 14.62 11.18
C ASP A 198 2.34 15.50 10.15
N VAL A 199 1.56 16.04 9.21
CA VAL A 199 2.09 16.84 8.10
C VAL A 199 2.77 18.11 8.61
N LEU A 200 2.11 18.85 9.51
CA LEU A 200 2.60 20.17 9.93
C LEU A 200 3.82 20.07 10.86
N GLY A 201 3.87 19.07 11.76
CA GLY A 201 5.03 18.84 12.61
C GLY A 201 6.27 18.49 11.77
N VAL A 202 6.13 17.51 10.87
CA VAL A 202 7.22 17.07 9.98
C VAL A 202 7.64 18.16 9.00
N ALA A 203 6.69 18.90 8.42
CA ALA A 203 6.98 19.98 7.47
C ALA A 203 7.79 21.12 8.12
N ARG A 204 7.48 21.50 9.36
CA ARG A 204 8.23 22.54 10.11
C ARG A 204 9.70 22.15 10.27
N VAL A 205 9.97 20.95 10.76
CA VAL A 205 11.35 20.46 10.94
C VAL A 205 12.06 20.35 9.60
N ALA A 206 11.38 19.81 8.58
CA ALA A 206 11.94 19.69 7.24
C ALA A 206 12.30 21.06 6.64
N ALA A 207 11.45 22.08 6.81
CA ALA A 207 11.69 23.44 6.31
C ALA A 207 12.97 24.05 6.90
N HIS A 208 13.19 23.91 8.21
CA HIS A 208 14.43 24.35 8.86
C HIS A 208 15.65 23.55 8.40
N ALA A 209 15.55 22.22 8.32
CA ALA A 209 16.66 21.36 7.91
C ALA A 209 17.08 21.62 6.47
N VAL A 210 16.11 21.79 5.57
CA VAL A 210 16.32 22.08 4.14
C VAL A 210 16.86 23.48 3.93
N GLY A 211 16.35 24.50 4.63
CA GLY A 211 16.85 25.87 4.53
C GLY A 211 18.32 26.04 4.93
N ALA A 212 18.88 25.10 5.70
CA ALA A 212 20.30 25.06 6.05
C ALA A 212 21.19 24.34 5.02
N LEU A 213 20.61 23.75 3.97
CA LEU A 213 21.33 23.02 2.93
C LEU A 213 21.48 23.88 1.65
N PRO A 214 22.70 24.05 1.11
CA PRO A 214 22.91 24.85 -0.09
C PRO A 214 22.14 24.29 -1.30
N GLY A 215 21.33 25.15 -1.94
CA GLY A 215 20.56 24.80 -3.13
C GLY A 215 19.45 23.77 -2.90
N ALA A 216 19.07 23.51 -1.64
CA ALA A 216 17.99 22.59 -1.33
C ALA A 216 16.63 23.30 -1.26
N ARG A 217 15.57 22.59 -1.64
CA ARG A 217 14.18 23.05 -1.53
C ARG A 217 13.26 21.94 -1.02
N LEU A 218 12.23 22.34 -0.30
CA LEU A 218 11.17 21.48 0.23
C LEU A 218 9.92 21.70 -0.59
N GLN A 219 9.56 20.73 -1.42
CA GLN A 219 8.33 20.74 -2.19
C GLN A 219 7.20 20.08 -1.39
N LEU A 220 6.31 20.90 -0.83
CA LEU A 220 5.13 20.49 -0.10
C LEU A 220 3.95 20.36 -1.05
N ASN A 221 3.40 19.15 -1.21
CA ASN A 221 2.25 18.89 -2.06
C ASN A 221 1.02 18.61 -1.21
N VAL A 222 -0.06 19.38 -1.41
CA VAL A 222 -1.31 19.29 -0.65
C VAL A 222 -2.48 19.30 -1.63
N HIS A 223 -3.47 18.44 -1.41
CA HIS A 223 -4.66 18.47 -2.26
C HIS A 223 -5.49 19.72 -2.02
N ARG A 224 -6.01 20.32 -3.11
CA ARG A 224 -6.78 21.58 -3.06
C ARG A 224 -8.01 21.49 -2.14
N GLU A 225 -8.63 20.31 -2.05
CA GLU A 225 -9.80 20.06 -1.20
C GLU A 225 -9.59 20.36 0.29
N VAL A 226 -8.35 20.35 0.79
CA VAL A 226 -8.01 20.77 2.16
C VAL A 226 -8.40 22.22 2.44
N PHE A 227 -8.44 23.05 1.40
CA PHE A 227 -8.71 24.48 1.49
C PHE A 227 -10.14 24.85 1.13
N GLU A 228 -10.99 23.89 0.75
CA GLU A 228 -12.34 24.13 0.21
C GLU A 228 -13.42 23.96 1.29
N PRO A 229 -14.09 25.05 1.74
CA PRO A 229 -15.13 24.95 2.74
C PRO A 229 -16.25 23.99 2.32
N GLY A 230 -16.61 23.07 3.21
CA GLY A 230 -17.67 22.08 2.97
C GLY A 230 -17.18 20.79 2.30
N ASN A 231 -15.91 20.69 1.91
CA ASN A 231 -15.31 19.41 1.54
C ASN A 231 -15.08 18.52 2.78
N HIS A 232 -15.13 17.20 2.61
CA HIS A 232 -14.85 16.23 3.68
C HIS A 232 -13.46 16.40 4.30
N PHE A 233 -12.47 16.79 3.50
CA PHE A 233 -11.07 16.97 3.93
C PHE A 233 -10.71 18.41 4.31
N TYR A 234 -11.70 19.31 4.41
CA TYR A 234 -11.48 20.71 4.72
C TYR A 234 -10.83 20.88 6.11
N ASP A 235 -9.61 21.41 6.13
CA ASP A 235 -8.87 21.74 7.34
C ASP A 235 -8.23 23.13 7.18
N PRO A 236 -8.96 24.21 7.52
CA PRO A 236 -8.47 25.57 7.35
C PRO A 236 -7.31 25.91 8.28
N GLU A 237 -7.19 25.25 9.43
CA GLU A 237 -6.12 25.50 10.40
C GLU A 237 -4.79 24.97 9.83
N THR A 238 -4.76 23.70 9.44
CA THR A 238 -3.57 23.10 8.81
C THR A 238 -3.25 23.78 7.48
N GLY A 239 -4.25 24.07 6.64
CA GLY A 239 -4.04 24.77 5.37
C GLY A 239 -3.42 26.15 5.55
N THR A 240 -3.91 26.95 6.50
CA THR A 240 -3.35 28.27 6.82
C THR A 240 -1.92 28.16 7.34
N ALA A 241 -1.66 27.19 8.21
CA ALA A 241 -0.33 26.96 8.77
C ALA A 241 0.70 26.55 7.69
N LEU A 242 0.31 25.73 6.72
CA LEU A 242 1.19 25.35 5.60
C LEU A 242 1.49 26.53 4.67
N ARG A 243 0.51 27.39 4.39
CA ARG A 243 0.73 28.64 3.64
C ARG A 243 1.65 29.60 4.39
N ALA A 244 1.48 29.73 5.70
CA ALA A 244 2.36 30.55 6.54
C ALA A 244 3.79 30.01 6.53
N LEU A 245 3.97 28.69 6.69
CA LEU A 245 5.28 28.04 6.62
C LEU A 245 5.99 28.32 5.29
N ALA A 246 5.28 28.24 4.16
CA ALA A 246 5.84 28.56 2.85
C ALA A 246 6.20 30.03 2.69
N ALA A 247 5.43 30.94 3.30
CA ALA A 247 5.73 32.38 3.28
C ALA A 247 6.93 32.76 4.15
N GLU A 248 7.13 32.04 5.27
CA GLU A 248 8.23 32.28 6.22
C GLU A 248 9.57 31.69 5.75
N HIS A 249 9.54 30.62 4.97
CA HIS A 249 10.73 29.90 4.52
C HIS A 249 10.92 29.96 3.01
N ALA A 250 11.91 30.72 2.54
CA ALA A 250 12.24 30.85 1.12
C ALA A 250 12.61 29.52 0.41
N ALA A 251 12.98 28.49 1.17
CA ALA A 251 13.29 27.16 0.65
C ALA A 251 12.05 26.24 0.50
N VAL A 252 10.86 26.70 0.90
CA VAL A 252 9.63 25.90 0.87
C VAL A 252 8.77 26.32 -0.33
N GLU A 253 8.41 25.34 -1.14
CA GLU A 253 7.51 25.48 -2.28
C GLU A 253 6.21 24.72 -1.96
N LEU A 254 5.12 25.45 -1.74
CA LEU A 254 3.80 24.86 -1.52
C LEU A 254 3.04 24.72 -2.85
N HIS A 255 2.67 23.48 -3.17
CA HIS A 255 1.88 23.12 -4.34
C HIS A 255 0.49 22.66 -3.90
N GLU A 256 -0.52 23.47 -4.21
CA GLU A 256 -1.93 23.16 -4.00
C GLU A 256 -2.54 22.67 -5.32
N HIS A 257 -2.82 21.37 -5.41
CA HIS A 257 -3.22 20.74 -6.67
C HIS A 257 -4.35 19.72 -6.48
N ASP A 258 -5.02 19.36 -7.57
CA ASP A 258 -5.99 18.25 -7.57
C ASP A 258 -5.25 16.91 -7.59
N PHE A 259 -5.95 15.78 -7.46
CA PHE A 259 -5.32 14.46 -7.51
C PHE A 259 -4.49 14.29 -8.79
N PHE A 260 -3.23 13.86 -8.64
CA PHE A 260 -2.41 13.49 -9.77
C PHE A 260 -2.99 12.29 -10.50
N SER A 261 -2.94 12.32 -11.83
CA SER A 261 -2.92 11.11 -12.64
C SER A 261 -1.67 10.27 -12.33
N ASP A 262 -1.67 8.99 -12.73
CA ASP A 262 -0.52 8.11 -12.52
C ASP A 262 0.77 8.68 -13.14
N ASP A 263 0.71 9.21 -14.37
CA ASP A 263 1.87 9.82 -15.03
C ASP A 263 2.38 11.07 -14.29
N GLU A 264 1.48 11.93 -13.79
CA GLU A 264 1.87 13.10 -13.00
C GLU A 264 2.53 12.69 -11.69
N LEU A 265 1.99 11.67 -11.01
CA LEU A 265 2.56 11.12 -9.78
C LEU A 265 3.96 10.56 -10.02
N TRP A 266 4.16 9.77 -11.09
CA TRP A 266 5.48 9.21 -11.41
C TRP A 266 6.49 10.28 -11.78
N ASN A 267 6.09 11.29 -12.56
CA ASN A 267 6.94 12.42 -12.90
C ASN A 267 7.33 13.22 -11.65
N TYR A 268 6.37 13.46 -10.75
CA TYR A 268 6.64 14.10 -9.47
C TYR A 268 7.65 13.29 -8.66
N LEU A 269 7.41 12.01 -8.40
CA LEU A 269 8.30 11.18 -7.59
C LEU A 269 9.70 11.09 -8.20
N ALA A 270 9.82 10.92 -9.52
CA ALA A 270 11.10 10.87 -10.22
C ALA A 270 11.86 12.21 -10.20
N SER A 271 11.17 13.34 -9.98
CA SER A 271 11.78 14.67 -9.85
C SER A 271 12.39 14.95 -8.47
N LEU A 272 12.12 14.10 -7.47
CA LEU A 272 12.62 14.29 -6.11
C LEU A 272 13.94 13.57 -5.89
N ASP A 273 14.86 14.16 -5.12
CA ASP A 273 16.01 13.41 -4.60
C ASP A 273 15.60 12.50 -3.45
N VAL A 274 14.70 12.98 -2.60
CA VAL A 274 14.20 12.26 -1.43
C VAL A 274 12.75 12.59 -1.12
N SER A 275 11.95 11.57 -0.77
CA SER A 275 10.58 11.71 -0.28
C SER A 275 10.53 11.46 1.23
N VAL A 276 9.98 12.42 1.99
CA VAL A 276 9.76 12.31 3.44
C VAL A 276 8.34 11.83 3.69
N LEU A 277 8.20 10.73 4.43
CA LEU A 277 6.90 10.17 4.81
C LEU A 277 6.53 10.67 6.22
N PRO A 278 5.47 11.49 6.37
CA PRO A 278 5.15 12.15 7.64
C PRO A 278 4.26 11.28 8.54
N TYR A 279 4.48 9.96 8.60
CA TYR A 279 3.57 9.04 9.27
C TYR A 279 3.81 8.95 10.78
N ARG A 280 2.77 9.12 11.59
CA ARG A 280 2.79 8.85 13.04
C ARG A 280 2.38 7.40 13.38
N PHE A 281 1.73 6.70 12.45
CA PHE A 281 1.47 5.27 12.52
C PHE A 281 1.31 4.66 11.12
N GLY A 282 1.42 3.34 11.02
CA GLY A 282 1.24 2.57 9.79
C GLY A 282 2.07 1.30 9.79
N THR A 283 2.08 0.55 8.70
CA THR A 283 2.76 -0.75 8.63
C THR A 283 3.70 -0.83 7.45
N HIS A 284 3.16 -0.71 6.23
CA HIS A 284 3.91 -0.73 4.99
C HIS A 284 3.57 0.50 4.12
N SER A 285 4.32 0.72 3.05
CA SER A 285 4.08 1.82 2.13
C SER A 285 4.39 1.43 0.69
N GLY A 286 3.35 1.43 -0.15
CA GLY A 286 3.52 1.37 -1.61
C GLY A 286 4.15 2.65 -2.18
N TRP A 287 4.02 3.79 -1.49
CA TRP A 287 4.70 5.04 -1.88
C TRP A 287 6.22 4.91 -1.77
N LEU A 288 6.70 4.23 -0.72
CA LEU A 288 8.11 3.90 -0.54
C LEU A 288 8.60 3.02 -1.69
N GLU A 289 7.87 1.97 -2.04
CA GLU A 289 8.23 1.09 -3.16
C GLU A 289 8.28 1.83 -4.49
N ALA A 290 7.31 2.72 -4.75
CA ALA A 290 7.31 3.55 -5.95
C ALA A 290 8.50 4.52 -6.01
N CYS A 291 8.91 5.09 -4.87
CA CYS A 291 10.12 5.91 -4.80
C CYS A 291 11.36 5.08 -5.16
N VAL A 292 11.48 3.87 -4.63
CA VAL A 292 12.62 2.97 -4.92
C VAL A 292 12.63 2.55 -6.40
N ASP A 293 11.49 2.24 -6.99
CA ASP A 293 11.36 1.92 -8.43
C ASP A 293 11.84 3.09 -9.33
N LEU A 294 11.61 4.33 -8.88
CA LEU A 294 11.96 5.56 -9.58
C LEU A 294 13.34 6.11 -9.22
N GLY A 295 14.04 5.51 -8.25
CA GLY A 295 15.36 5.96 -7.79
C GLY A 295 15.33 7.21 -6.93
N THR A 296 14.26 7.41 -6.18
CA THR A 296 14.07 8.48 -5.20
C THR A 296 14.32 7.94 -3.81
N ALA A 297 15.21 8.57 -3.03
CA ALA A 297 15.45 8.14 -1.66
C ALA A 297 14.19 8.30 -0.81
N VAL A 298 14.10 7.56 0.29
CA VAL A 298 12.97 7.67 1.22
C VAL A 298 13.50 7.97 2.62
N ILE A 299 12.86 8.93 3.28
CA ILE A 299 12.97 9.17 4.71
C ILE A 299 11.64 8.75 5.34
N ALA A 300 11.65 7.72 6.19
CA ALA A 300 10.43 7.19 6.81
C ALA A 300 10.57 7.04 8.34
N PRO A 301 9.46 7.08 9.07
CA PRO A 301 9.46 7.05 10.53
C PRO A 301 9.67 5.63 11.08
N THR A 302 9.96 5.48 12.37
CA THR A 302 10.14 4.17 13.03
C THR A 302 8.85 3.51 13.51
N CYS A 303 7.69 4.16 13.43
CA CYS A 303 6.40 3.63 13.93
C CYS A 303 5.84 2.41 13.17
N GLY A 304 6.45 2.03 12.03
CA GLY A 304 6.05 0.90 11.20
C GLY A 304 7.26 0.12 10.70
N PHE A 305 7.08 -0.74 9.70
CA PHE A 305 8.12 -1.65 9.21
C PHE A 305 8.73 -1.18 7.87
N TYR A 306 8.80 0.13 7.66
CA TYR A 306 9.29 0.73 6.42
C TYR A 306 10.76 0.37 6.13
N ALA A 307 11.59 0.26 7.18
CA ALA A 307 12.99 -0.12 7.05
C ALA A 307 13.19 -1.60 6.69
N ASP A 308 12.19 -2.45 6.94
CA ASP A 308 12.21 -3.85 6.54
C ASP A 308 11.81 -4.04 5.07
N GLN A 309 11.16 -3.04 4.45
CA GLN A 309 10.79 -3.09 3.03
C GLN A 309 12.00 -2.83 2.13
N GLN A 310 12.71 -1.72 2.37
CA GLN A 310 13.81 -1.26 1.53
C GLN A 310 14.85 -0.50 2.37
N PRO A 311 16.10 -0.37 1.87
CA PRO A 311 17.08 0.54 2.47
C PRO A 311 16.60 2.00 2.42
N ILE A 312 16.34 2.58 3.58
CA ILE A 312 15.84 3.96 3.74
C ILE A 312 16.64 4.73 4.79
N HIS A 313 16.36 6.03 4.91
CA HIS A 313 16.76 6.83 6.06
C HIS A 313 15.63 6.84 7.10
N SER A 314 15.89 6.36 8.30
CA SER A 314 14.89 6.35 9.37
C SER A 314 14.99 7.60 10.26
N TYR A 315 13.85 8.03 10.78
CA TYR A 315 13.76 9.02 11.85
C TYR A 315 12.75 8.58 12.91
N ALA A 316 12.95 8.95 14.17
CA ALA A 316 12.06 8.57 15.25
C ALA A 316 10.82 9.46 15.24
N HIS A 317 9.67 8.84 14.97
CA HIS A 317 8.36 9.48 15.00
C HIS A 317 7.29 8.41 15.13
N ASP A 318 6.33 8.66 16.01
CA ASP A 318 5.16 7.82 16.26
C ASP A 318 4.00 8.67 16.84
N GLU A 319 2.96 8.01 17.34
CA GLU A 319 1.80 8.65 17.99
C GLU A 319 2.16 9.43 19.26
N HIS A 320 3.34 9.22 19.84
CA HIS A 320 3.80 9.87 21.06
C HIS A 320 4.70 11.09 20.80
N GLY A 321 5.24 11.24 19.59
CA GLY A 321 5.95 12.47 19.22
C GLY A 321 6.86 12.35 18.01
N LEU A 322 7.53 13.46 17.69
CA LEU A 322 8.51 13.59 16.63
C LEU A 322 9.87 13.94 17.25
N ASP A 323 10.90 13.13 16.99
CA ASP A 323 12.28 13.51 17.26
C ASP A 323 12.81 14.36 16.08
N GLU A 324 12.74 15.67 16.25
CA GLU A 324 13.18 16.66 15.26
C GLU A 324 14.67 16.52 14.88
N THR A 325 15.51 16.09 15.83
CA THR A 325 16.95 15.93 15.60
C THR A 325 17.22 14.73 14.69
N SER A 326 16.48 13.64 14.89
CA SER A 326 16.58 12.46 14.04
C SER A 326 16.13 12.75 12.60
N LEU A 327 15.04 13.51 12.41
CA LEU A 327 14.55 13.90 11.08
C LEU A 327 15.54 14.84 10.36
N THR A 328 16.06 15.84 11.08
CA THR A 328 17.12 16.72 10.55
C THR A 328 18.35 15.92 10.13
N SER A 329 18.74 14.93 10.93
CA SER A 329 19.89 14.06 10.64
C SER A 329 19.64 13.18 9.40
N ALA A 330 18.43 12.63 9.26
CA ALA A 330 18.01 11.84 8.10
C ALA A 330 18.03 12.68 6.80
N ILE A 331 17.50 13.91 6.82
CA ILE A 331 17.55 14.84 5.67
C ILE A 331 19.00 15.15 5.27
N ARG A 332 19.86 15.46 6.24
CA ARG A 332 21.28 15.71 5.97
C ARG A 332 22.01 14.47 5.44
N ALA A 333 21.63 13.28 5.92
CA ALA A 333 22.19 12.03 5.43
C ALA A 333 21.77 11.74 3.99
N ALA A 334 20.49 11.91 3.64
CA ALA A 334 20.00 11.78 2.28
C ALA A 334 20.70 12.75 1.33
N HIS A 335 20.87 14.02 1.76
CA HIS A 335 21.65 14.99 1.00
C HIS A 335 23.09 14.51 0.76
N ARG A 336 23.80 14.02 1.77
CA ARG A 336 25.21 13.57 1.60
C ARG A 336 25.38 12.35 0.69
N HIS A 337 24.42 11.43 0.67
CA HIS A 337 24.53 10.16 -0.06
C HIS A 337 23.82 10.16 -1.42
N ARG A 338 23.36 11.32 -1.90
CA ARG A 338 22.72 11.45 -3.21
C ARG A 338 23.69 11.15 -4.37
N PRO A 339 23.20 10.64 -5.53
CA PRO A 339 21.81 10.24 -5.78
C PRO A 339 21.47 8.91 -5.09
N ALA A 340 20.18 8.68 -4.86
CA ALA A 340 19.71 7.40 -4.35
C ALA A 340 20.00 6.28 -5.36
N LEU A 341 20.17 5.05 -4.86
CA LEU A 341 20.24 3.88 -5.73
C LEU A 341 18.85 3.59 -6.30
N ARG A 342 18.81 3.29 -7.60
CA ARG A 342 17.61 2.85 -8.31
C ARG A 342 17.69 1.33 -8.49
N THR A 343 16.65 0.62 -8.06
CA THR A 343 16.56 -0.83 -8.29
C THR A 343 16.49 -1.13 -9.79
N ALA A 344 17.27 -2.11 -10.23
CA ALA A 344 17.27 -2.49 -11.64
C ALA A 344 15.94 -3.16 -12.03
N ILE A 345 15.44 -2.88 -13.24
CA ILE A 345 14.21 -3.51 -13.75
C ILE A 345 14.36 -5.04 -13.78
N THR A 346 15.54 -5.55 -14.11
CA THR A 346 15.83 -6.99 -14.09
C THR A 346 15.63 -7.60 -12.71
N GLU A 347 16.09 -6.91 -11.66
CA GLU A 347 15.93 -7.33 -10.27
C GLU A 347 14.45 -7.32 -9.85
N ARG A 348 13.69 -6.27 -10.18
CA ARG A 348 12.23 -6.24 -9.92
C ARG A 348 11.45 -7.30 -10.69
N ARG A 349 11.87 -7.63 -11.92
CA ARG A 349 11.27 -8.72 -12.70
C ARG A 349 11.54 -10.08 -12.06
N GLU A 350 12.77 -10.34 -11.61
CA GLU A 350 13.13 -11.56 -10.89
C GLU A 350 12.36 -11.67 -9.56
N GLN A 351 12.29 -10.57 -8.79
CA GLN A 351 11.48 -10.48 -7.58
C GLN A 351 10.02 -10.83 -7.86
N ARG A 352 9.43 -10.29 -8.93
CA ARG A 352 8.03 -10.57 -9.29
C ARG A 352 7.80 -12.04 -9.67
N ARG A 353 8.71 -12.66 -10.43
CA ARG A 353 8.63 -14.11 -10.73
C ARG A 353 8.70 -14.95 -9.45
N ALA A 354 9.62 -14.61 -8.54
CA ALA A 354 9.76 -15.29 -7.26
C ALA A 354 8.51 -15.14 -6.38
N LEU A 355 7.92 -13.94 -6.34
CA LEU A 355 6.67 -13.67 -5.63
C LEU A 355 5.51 -14.48 -6.22
N SER A 356 5.38 -14.53 -7.55
CA SER A 356 4.34 -15.34 -8.21
C SER A 356 4.45 -16.81 -7.84
N ALA A 357 5.65 -17.39 -7.97
CA ALA A 357 5.91 -18.79 -7.60
C ALA A 357 5.63 -19.06 -6.10
N ALA A 358 5.99 -18.13 -5.22
CA ALA A 358 5.73 -18.25 -3.78
C ALA A 358 4.23 -18.23 -3.47
N HIS A 359 3.44 -17.36 -4.11
CA HIS A 359 1.99 -17.33 -3.95
C HIS A 359 1.35 -18.63 -4.48
N GLU A 360 1.77 -19.13 -5.65
CA GLU A 360 1.31 -20.43 -6.16
C GLU A 360 1.58 -21.56 -5.17
N ALA A 361 2.77 -21.58 -4.55
CA ALA A 361 3.12 -22.57 -3.53
C ALA A 361 2.22 -22.49 -2.30
N VAL A 362 1.88 -21.28 -1.84
CA VAL A 362 0.91 -21.08 -0.74
C VAL A 362 -0.47 -21.60 -1.13
N TYR A 363 -0.98 -21.27 -2.32
CA TYR A 363 -2.29 -21.74 -2.77
C TYR A 363 -2.33 -23.27 -2.87
N ARG A 364 -1.30 -23.90 -3.42
CA ARG A 364 -1.20 -25.37 -3.47
C ARG A 364 -1.17 -26.00 -2.09
N ARG A 365 -0.54 -25.35 -1.11
CA ARG A 365 -0.45 -25.86 0.26
C ARG A 365 -1.81 -25.89 0.94
N VAL A 366 -2.63 -24.84 0.79
CA VAL A 366 -3.95 -24.77 1.44
C VAL A 366 -5.03 -25.61 0.75
N LEU A 367 -4.78 -26.04 -0.50
CA LEU A 367 -5.68 -26.90 -1.28
C LEU A 367 -5.44 -28.41 -1.08
N ARG A 368 -4.38 -28.78 -0.35
CA ARG A 368 -4.07 -30.16 0.04
C ARG A 368 -4.69 -30.46 1.38
#